data_AF-A0A7W1NQQ9-F1
#
_entry.id   AF-A0A7W1NQQ9-F1
#
_cell.length_a   1.000
_cell.length_b   1.000
_cell.length_c   1.000
_cell.angle_alpha   90.00
_cell.angle_beta   90.00
_cell.angle_gamma   90.00
#
_symmetry.space_group_name_H-M   'P 1'
#
loop_
_entity.id
_entity.type
_entity.pdbx_description
1 polymer ?
#
loop_
_entity_poly.entity_id
_entity_poly.type
_entity_poly.pdbx_seq_one_letter_code
_entity_poly.pdbx_strand_id
1 'polypeptide(L)'
;MATRVNENDPRVKRTRQLLVDAFQSLFEERQNFHSISVLEITERAMVNRATFYLHFADKYALLESSVRGKFQRGLINQFPASSTLQISTLSQLIESLFDLLSARYYLEPADKQIENLFELALQEELYALFLRWLKPIAAEASADVGMIETTAQIISWAICGPAVQWSRGDRSVSAKEMTQRVLRVVIAGLSPIITVT
;
A
#
# COMPACT_ATOMS: atom_id res chain seq x y z
N MET A 1 15.44 17.95 -25.13
CA MET A 1 15.66 16.59 -24.57
C MET A 1 15.33 16.64 -23.09
N ALA A 2 14.25 16.01 -22.65
CA ALA A 2 13.98 15.87 -21.22
C ALA A 2 14.91 14.78 -20.67
N THR A 3 15.87 15.16 -19.83
CA THR A 3 16.78 14.23 -19.17
C THR A 3 15.94 13.35 -18.26
N ARG A 4 15.78 12.06 -18.60
CA ARG A 4 15.07 11.11 -17.75
C ARG A 4 15.81 10.98 -16.43
N VAL A 5 15.12 11.26 -15.33
CA VAL A 5 15.66 11.10 -13.97
C VAL A 5 15.93 9.61 -13.75
N ASN A 6 17.16 9.27 -13.33
CA ASN A 6 17.50 7.91 -12.96
C ASN A 6 16.97 7.63 -11.54
N GLU A 7 15.89 6.87 -11.42
CA GLU A 7 15.26 6.55 -10.14
C GLU A 7 16.16 5.78 -9.15
N ASN A 8 17.20 5.12 -9.67
CA ASN A 8 18.17 4.41 -8.86
C ASN A 8 19.32 5.28 -8.34
N ASP A 9 19.45 6.53 -8.80
CA ASP A 9 20.46 7.46 -8.31
C ASP A 9 20.22 7.78 -6.82
N PRO A 10 21.21 7.59 -5.93
CA PRO A 10 21.10 7.93 -4.52
C PRO A 10 20.66 9.38 -4.27
N ARG A 11 21.04 10.32 -5.15
CA ARG A 11 20.64 11.73 -5.06
C ARG A 11 19.15 11.88 -5.32
N VAL A 12 18.63 11.18 -6.32
CA VAL A 12 17.19 11.16 -6.64
C VAL A 12 16.39 10.58 -5.48
N LYS A 13 16.83 9.43 -4.92
CA LYS A 13 16.21 8.83 -3.74
C LYS A 13 16.21 9.77 -2.54
N ARG A 14 17.34 10.42 -2.27
CA ARG A 14 17.47 11.39 -1.17
C ARG A 14 16.52 12.58 -1.36
N THR A 15 16.48 13.18 -2.55
CA THR A 15 15.60 14.33 -2.82
C THR A 15 14.13 13.95 -2.72
N ARG A 16 13.74 12.78 -3.23
CA ARG A 16 12.38 12.26 -3.06
C ARG A 16 12.02 12.08 -1.58
N GLN A 17 12.94 11.55 -0.78
CA GLN A 17 12.72 11.38 0.66
C GLN A 17 12.54 12.73 1.36
N LEU A 18 13.39 13.72 1.09
CA LEU A 18 13.25 15.08 1.65
C LEU A 18 11.88 15.71 1.33
N LEU A 19 11.40 15.55 0.10
CA LEU A 19 10.08 16.04 -0.32
C LEU A 19 8.94 15.31 0.41
N VAL A 20 9.04 13.99 0.57
CA VAL A 20 8.06 13.18 1.31
C VAL A 20 8.04 13.55 2.80
N ASP A 21 9.20 13.72 3.42
CA ASP A 21 9.32 14.09 4.84
C ASP A 21 8.76 15.49 5.09
N ALA A 22 9.10 16.46 4.22
CA ALA A 22 8.55 17.81 4.28
C ALA A 22 7.03 17.82 4.16
N PHE A 23 6.48 17.05 3.23
CA PHE A 23 5.02 16.91 3.08
C PHE A 23 4.37 16.25 4.29
N GLN A 24 4.95 15.17 4.84
CA GLN A 24 4.42 14.50 6.03
C GLN A 24 4.39 15.42 7.24
N SER A 25 5.47 16.19 7.47
CA SER A 25 5.52 17.19 8.55
C SER A 25 4.45 18.27 8.39
N LEU A 26 4.26 18.82 7.18
CA LEU A 26 3.19 19.80 6.90
C LEU A 26 1.79 19.19 7.09
N PHE A 27 1.61 17.93 6.70
CA PHE A 27 0.35 17.21 6.87
C PHE A 27 0.05 16.92 8.33
N GLU A 28 1.05 16.55 9.12
CA GLU A 28 0.92 16.34 10.57
C GLU A 28 0.51 17.63 11.30
N GLU A 29 1.09 18.77 10.91
CA GLU A 29 0.77 20.10 11.45
C GLU A 29 -0.66 20.54 11.16
N ARG A 30 -1.19 20.24 9.97
CA ARG A 30 -2.44 20.85 9.47
C ARG A 30 -3.63 19.90 9.36
N GLN A 31 -3.37 18.59 9.25
CA GLN A 31 -4.37 17.54 8.99
C GLN A 31 -5.28 17.83 7.77
N ASN A 32 -4.84 18.66 6.83
CA ASN A 32 -5.61 19.05 5.64
C ASN A 32 -4.70 19.08 4.42
N PHE A 33 -4.95 18.17 3.47
CA PHE A 33 -4.15 18.05 2.24
C PHE A 33 -4.33 19.24 1.28
N HIS A 34 -5.52 19.82 1.21
CA HIS A 34 -5.82 20.89 0.27
C HIS A 34 -5.11 22.20 0.65
N SER A 35 -4.88 22.43 1.95
CA SER A 35 -4.19 23.61 2.45
C SER A 35 -2.67 23.59 2.22
N ILE A 36 -2.10 22.46 1.81
CA ILE A 36 -0.66 22.31 1.55
C ILE A 36 -0.37 22.57 0.08
N SER A 37 0.55 23.50 -0.17
CA SER A 37 1.02 23.88 -1.50
C SER A 37 2.37 23.25 -1.84
N VAL A 38 2.66 23.12 -3.14
CA VAL A 38 3.99 22.70 -3.63
C VAL A 38 5.09 23.66 -3.16
N LEU A 39 4.78 24.97 -3.08
CA LEU A 39 5.72 25.98 -2.61
C LEU A 39 6.19 25.67 -1.18
N GLU A 40 5.26 25.49 -0.25
CA GLU A 40 5.58 25.20 1.15
C GLU A 40 6.35 23.89 1.31
N ILE A 41 5.99 22.85 0.54
CA ILE A 41 6.73 21.59 0.53
C ILE A 41 8.18 21.82 0.09
N THR A 42 8.38 22.59 -0.98
CA THR A 42 9.71 22.85 -1.53
C THR A 42 10.57 23.72 -0.61
N GLU A 43 9.97 24.72 0.04
CA GLU A 43 10.63 25.56 1.04
C GLU A 43 11.07 24.72 2.26
N ARG A 44 10.17 23.88 2.78
CA ARG A 44 10.45 22.99 3.92
C ARG A 44 11.52 21.96 3.59
N ALA A 45 11.50 21.39 2.39
CA ALA A 45 12.51 20.44 1.91
C ALA A 45 13.84 21.11 1.50
N MET A 46 13.89 22.45 1.49
CA MET A 46 15.04 23.24 1.01
C MET A 46 15.47 22.87 -0.43
N VAL A 47 14.49 22.70 -1.32
CA VAL A 47 14.72 22.41 -2.75
C VAL A 47 14.00 23.42 -3.65
N ASN A 48 14.45 23.57 -4.89
CA ASN A 48 13.75 24.42 -5.84
C ASN A 48 12.43 23.76 -6.29
N ARG A 49 11.41 24.57 -6.56
CA ARG A 49 10.15 24.12 -7.17
C ARG A 49 10.33 23.37 -8.49
N ALA A 50 11.30 23.73 -9.32
CA ALA A 50 11.64 22.96 -10.53
C ALA A 50 12.11 21.54 -10.18
N THR A 51 12.87 21.38 -9.09
CA THR A 51 13.32 20.08 -8.59
C THR A 51 12.15 19.21 -8.16
N PHE A 52 11.11 19.77 -7.55
CA PHE A 52 9.88 19.03 -7.23
C PHE A 52 9.31 18.35 -8.47
N TYR A 53 9.13 19.11 -9.55
CA TYR A 53 8.51 18.62 -10.78
C TYR A 53 9.38 17.64 -11.58
N LEU A 54 10.67 17.53 -11.26
CA LEU A 54 11.52 16.45 -11.76
C LEU A 54 11.21 15.10 -11.09
N HIS A 55 10.61 15.11 -9.90
CA HIS A 55 10.33 13.90 -9.11
C HIS A 55 8.85 13.54 -9.03
N PHE A 56 7.96 14.55 -9.04
CA PHE A 56 6.52 14.36 -8.88
C PHE A 56 5.78 15.29 -9.83
N ALA A 57 4.82 14.73 -10.58
CA ALA A 57 4.00 15.52 -11.51
C ALA A 57 3.20 16.62 -10.78
N ASP A 58 2.70 16.29 -9.59
CA ASP A 58 1.93 17.17 -8.72
C ASP A 58 1.98 16.71 -7.25
N LYS A 59 1.22 17.37 -6.38
CA LYS A 59 1.13 17.00 -4.96
C LYS A 59 0.37 15.68 -4.70
N TYR A 60 -0.45 15.21 -5.64
CA TYR A 60 -1.13 13.91 -5.52
C TYR A 60 -0.15 12.77 -5.78
N ALA A 61 0.75 12.90 -6.76
CA ALA A 61 1.83 11.94 -6.98
C ALA A 61 2.77 11.84 -5.76
N LEU A 62 3.04 12.96 -5.08
CA LEU A 62 3.78 12.96 -3.82
C LEU A 62 3.00 12.25 -2.70
N LEU A 63 1.70 12.54 -2.58
CA LEU A 63 0.82 11.89 -1.60
C LEU A 63 0.79 10.38 -1.81
N GLU A 64 0.61 9.92 -3.05
CA GLU A 64 0.63 8.50 -3.40
C GLU A 64 1.95 7.85 -2.99
N SER A 65 3.09 8.46 -3.34
CA SER A 65 4.41 7.96 -2.93
C SER A 65 4.60 7.95 -1.41
N SER A 66 4.03 8.92 -0.70
CA SER A 66 4.08 9.01 0.76
C SER A 66 3.25 7.90 1.41
N VAL A 67 2.03 7.67 0.92
CA VAL A 67 1.12 6.60 1.35
C VAL A 67 1.75 5.24 1.11
N ARG A 68 2.24 4.99 -0.11
CA ARG A 68 2.92 3.75 -0.49
C ARG A 68 4.11 3.47 0.42
N GLY A 69 4.94 4.48 0.66
CA GLY A 69 6.09 4.36 1.57
C GLY A 69 5.69 4.05 3.01
N LYS A 70 4.60 4.65 3.53
CA LYS A 70 4.07 4.33 4.86
C LYS A 70 3.61 2.87 4.93
N PHE A 71 2.86 2.42 3.92
CA PHE A 71 2.38 1.04 3.85
C PHE A 71 3.53 0.04 3.74
N GLN A 72 4.51 0.28 2.86
CA GLN A 72 5.70 -0.55 2.73
C GLN A 72 6.49 -0.66 4.03
N ARG A 73 6.69 0.45 4.76
CA ARG A 73 7.35 0.41 6.07
C ARG A 73 6.54 -0.41 7.08
N GLY A 74 5.22 -0.24 7.11
CA GLY A 74 4.33 -1.06 7.94
C GLY A 74 4.47 -2.55 7.62
N LEU A 75 4.42 -2.90 6.33
CA LEU A 75 4.60 -4.27 5.87
C LEU A 75 5.99 -4.82 6.19
N ILE A 76 7.08 -4.06 6.01
CA ILE A 76 8.44 -4.53 6.32
C ILE A 76 8.60 -4.77 7.83
N ASN A 77 8.07 -3.86 8.65
CA ASN A 77 8.16 -3.97 10.10
C ASN A 77 7.37 -5.18 10.63
N GLN A 78 6.22 -5.47 10.02
CA GLN A 78 5.34 -6.56 10.45
C GLN A 78 5.65 -7.91 9.78
N PHE A 79 6.08 -7.88 8.52
CA PHE A 79 6.39 -9.03 7.67
C PHE A 79 7.78 -8.85 7.03
N PRO A 80 8.85 -9.17 7.78
CA PRO A 80 10.22 -9.17 7.26
C PRO A 80 10.37 -9.98 5.96
N ALA A 81 11.47 -9.79 5.25
CA ALA A 81 11.73 -10.51 3.99
C ALA A 81 11.75 -12.04 4.15
N SER A 82 11.98 -12.55 5.36
CA SER A 82 11.92 -13.97 5.71
C SER A 82 10.50 -14.50 5.97
N SER A 83 9.48 -13.63 6.05
CA SER A 83 8.10 -14.06 6.23
C SER A 83 7.61 -14.83 5.02
N THR A 84 7.04 -16.01 5.27
CA THR A 84 6.45 -16.88 4.26
C THR A 84 4.93 -16.85 4.34
N LEU A 85 4.29 -17.39 3.30
CA LEU A 85 2.84 -17.57 3.27
C LEU A 85 2.45 -18.67 4.26
N GLN A 86 1.86 -18.27 5.37
CA GLN A 86 1.29 -19.15 6.39
C GLN A 86 -0.09 -18.63 6.78
N ILE A 87 -0.94 -19.50 7.31
CA ILE A 87 -2.30 -19.09 7.75
C ILE A 87 -2.20 -17.99 8.83
N SER A 88 -1.23 -18.09 9.74
CA SER A 88 -0.98 -17.08 10.77
C SER A 88 -0.57 -15.72 10.19
N THR A 89 0.38 -15.71 9.24
CA THR A 89 0.85 -14.47 8.59
C THR A 89 -0.25 -13.84 7.73
N LEU A 90 -1.05 -14.65 7.04
CA LEU A 90 -2.25 -14.22 6.32
C LEU A 90 -3.28 -13.58 7.26
N SER A 91 -3.60 -14.23 8.38
CA SER A 91 -4.56 -13.70 9.35
C SER A 91 -4.08 -12.36 9.91
N GLN A 92 -2.81 -12.26 10.28
CA GLN A 92 -2.21 -11.01 10.79
C GLN A 92 -2.23 -9.89 9.75
N LEU A 93 -1.93 -10.21 8.49
CA LEU A 93 -1.97 -9.24 7.40
C LEU A 93 -3.38 -8.68 7.23
N ILE A 94 -4.38 -9.58 7.17
CA ILE A 94 -5.77 -9.19 7.01
C ILE A 94 -6.24 -8.34 8.20
N GLU A 95 -5.99 -8.77 9.45
CA GLU A 95 -6.33 -8.00 10.66
C GLU A 95 -5.73 -6.59 10.62
N SER A 96 -4.45 -6.48 10.27
CA SER A 96 -3.73 -5.20 10.24
C SER A 96 -4.30 -4.24 9.19
N LEU A 97 -4.83 -4.76 8.09
CA LEU A 97 -5.52 -3.95 7.09
C LEU A 97 -6.87 -3.44 7.59
N PHE A 98 -7.65 -4.30 8.25
CA PHE A 98 -8.90 -3.88 8.87
C PHE A 98 -8.63 -2.79 9.93
N ASP A 99 -7.62 -2.98 10.78
CA ASP A 99 -7.24 -2.01 11.81
C ASP A 99 -6.77 -0.69 11.19
N LEU A 100 -5.90 -0.73 10.18
CA LEU A 100 -5.40 0.45 9.46
C LEU A 100 -6.54 1.26 8.84
N LEU A 101 -7.47 0.61 8.15
CA LEU A 101 -8.61 1.26 7.51
C LEU A 101 -9.64 1.75 8.55
N SER A 102 -9.78 1.06 9.68
CA SER A 102 -10.66 1.48 10.77
C SER A 102 -10.24 2.82 11.37
N ALA A 103 -8.92 3.00 11.58
CA ALA A 103 -8.33 4.19 12.17
C ALA A 103 -8.44 5.42 11.25
N ARG A 104 -8.45 5.21 9.94
CA ARG A 104 -8.46 6.28 8.94
C ARG A 104 -9.83 6.94 8.73
N TYR A 105 -10.92 6.19 8.87
CA TYR A 105 -12.27 6.74 8.67
C TYR A 105 -12.68 7.78 9.74
N TYR A 106 -11.91 7.91 10.81
CA TYR A 106 -12.12 8.96 11.81
C TYR A 106 -11.58 10.34 11.36
N LEU A 107 -10.95 10.44 10.18
CA LEU A 107 -10.35 11.66 9.65
C LEU A 107 -11.22 12.29 8.53
N GLU A 108 -12.24 13.06 8.92
CA GLU A 108 -13.10 13.93 8.07
C GLU A 108 -13.76 13.27 6.84
N PRO A 109 -14.73 13.91 6.15
CA PRO A 109 -15.17 13.40 4.85
C PRO A 109 -13.98 13.44 3.89
N ALA A 110 -13.29 12.31 3.77
CA ALA A 110 -12.08 12.21 2.98
C ALA A 110 -12.40 12.55 1.52
N ASP A 111 -11.56 13.41 0.94
CA ASP A 111 -11.56 13.67 -0.49
C ASP A 111 -11.53 12.32 -1.23
N LYS A 112 -12.58 12.02 -2.00
CA LYS A 112 -12.72 10.76 -2.75
C LYS A 112 -11.50 10.48 -3.62
N GLN A 113 -10.82 11.52 -4.10
CA GLN A 113 -9.58 11.34 -4.85
C GLN A 113 -8.47 10.75 -3.97
N ILE A 114 -8.33 11.22 -2.74
CA ILE A 114 -7.36 10.71 -1.74
C ILE A 114 -7.74 9.30 -1.25
N GLU A 115 -9.03 9.01 -1.11
CA GLU A 115 -9.51 7.65 -0.84
C GLU A 115 -9.08 6.69 -1.95
N ASN A 116 -9.41 7.02 -3.20
CA ASN A 116 -9.09 6.19 -4.36
C ASN A 116 -7.57 6.00 -4.53
N LEU A 117 -6.77 7.05 -4.34
CA LEU A 117 -5.31 6.94 -4.40
C LEU A 117 -4.75 5.96 -3.39
N PHE A 118 -5.28 5.98 -2.17
CA PHE A 118 -4.85 5.03 -1.14
C PHE A 118 -5.32 3.61 -1.43
N GLU A 119 -6.54 3.44 -1.92
CA GLU A 119 -7.08 2.12 -2.27
C GLU A 119 -6.26 1.46 -3.38
N LEU A 120 -5.88 2.24 -4.40
CA LEU A 120 -4.99 1.80 -5.46
C LEU A 120 -3.60 1.44 -4.91
N ALA A 121 -2.99 2.32 -4.12
CA ALA A 121 -1.68 2.06 -3.52
C ALA A 121 -1.71 0.83 -2.62
N LEU A 122 -2.76 0.65 -1.82
CA LEU A 122 -2.93 -0.50 -0.94
C LEU A 122 -3.03 -1.80 -1.75
N GLN A 123 -3.83 -1.80 -2.82
CA GLN A 123 -4.01 -2.96 -3.67
C GLN A 123 -2.70 -3.37 -4.34
N GLU A 124 -1.96 -2.42 -4.92
CA GLU A 124 -0.69 -2.71 -5.59
C GLU A 124 0.36 -3.30 -4.63
N GLU A 125 0.42 -2.79 -3.42
CA GLU A 125 1.37 -3.28 -2.41
C GLU A 125 1.00 -4.67 -1.89
N LEU A 126 -0.30 -4.97 -1.73
CA LEU A 126 -0.72 -6.34 -1.41
C LEU A 126 -0.42 -7.30 -2.56
N TYR A 127 -0.67 -6.90 -3.80
CA TYR A 127 -0.31 -7.70 -4.96
C TYR A 127 1.19 -8.01 -4.97
N ALA A 128 2.04 -6.99 -4.78
CA ALA A 128 3.49 -7.16 -4.74
C ALA A 128 3.94 -8.09 -3.59
N LEU A 129 3.32 -7.97 -2.42
CA LEU A 129 3.57 -8.85 -1.27
C LEU A 129 3.21 -10.30 -1.57
N PHE A 130 2.03 -10.55 -2.14
CA PHE A 130 1.59 -11.90 -2.48
C PHE A 130 2.45 -12.52 -3.58
N LEU A 131 2.81 -11.75 -4.60
CA LEU A 131 3.70 -12.21 -5.63
C LEU A 131 5.07 -12.60 -5.05
N ARG A 132 5.59 -11.82 -4.09
CA ARG A 132 6.83 -12.14 -3.37
C ARG A 132 6.71 -13.44 -2.58
N TRP A 133 5.57 -13.70 -1.94
CA TRP A 133 5.33 -14.91 -1.16
C TRP A 133 5.08 -16.16 -2.02
N LEU A 134 4.40 -16.02 -3.17
CA LEU A 134 4.03 -17.15 -4.02
C LEU A 134 5.15 -17.57 -4.98
N LYS A 135 6.00 -16.64 -5.43
CA LYS A 135 7.11 -16.94 -6.37
C LYS A 135 8.04 -18.08 -5.90
N PRO A 136 8.52 -18.11 -4.64
CA PRO A 136 9.35 -19.22 -4.17
C PRO A 136 8.63 -20.57 -4.18
N ILE A 137 7.37 -20.59 -3.73
CA ILE A 137 6.54 -21.81 -3.65
C ILE A 137 6.33 -22.40 -5.04
N ALA A 138 6.04 -21.53 -6.01
CA ALA A 138 5.80 -21.95 -7.38
C ALA A 138 7.08 -22.41 -8.10
N ALA A 139 8.24 -21.86 -7.75
CA ALA A 139 9.52 -22.33 -8.28
C ALA A 139 9.81 -23.78 -7.84
N GLU A 140 9.41 -24.14 -6.62
CA GLU A 140 9.50 -25.52 -6.12
C GLU A 140 8.46 -26.44 -6.77
N ALA A 141 7.25 -25.94 -7.04
CA ALA A 141 6.15 -26.72 -7.60
C ALA A 141 6.09 -26.77 -9.15
N SER A 142 7.03 -26.12 -9.85
CA SER A 142 6.98 -25.93 -11.32
C SER A 142 5.65 -25.36 -11.83
N ALA A 143 5.03 -24.46 -11.05
CA ALA A 143 3.73 -23.89 -11.39
C ALA A 143 3.83 -22.84 -12.51
N ASP A 144 2.76 -22.69 -13.29
CA ASP A 144 2.68 -21.69 -14.35
C ASP A 144 2.74 -20.25 -13.80
N VAL A 145 3.63 -19.44 -14.37
CA VAL A 145 3.84 -18.05 -13.94
C VAL A 145 2.57 -17.21 -14.06
N GLY A 146 1.80 -17.42 -15.13
CA GLY A 146 0.53 -16.72 -15.34
C GLY A 146 -0.49 -17.03 -14.24
N MET A 147 -0.54 -18.27 -13.78
CA MET A 147 -1.41 -18.68 -12.67
C MET A 147 -1.00 -18.06 -11.32
N ILE A 148 0.31 -17.86 -11.09
CA ILE A 148 0.83 -17.16 -9.90
C ILE A 148 0.35 -15.72 -9.86
N GLU A 149 0.56 -14.99 -10.96
CA GLU A 149 0.19 -13.59 -11.07
C GLU A 149 -1.33 -13.42 -10.94
N THR A 150 -2.09 -14.31 -11.57
CA THR A 150 -3.56 -14.32 -11.48
C THR A 150 -4.02 -14.57 -10.04
N THR A 151 -3.42 -15.54 -9.35
CA THR A 151 -3.79 -15.84 -7.95
C THR A 151 -3.43 -14.69 -7.02
N ALA A 152 -2.22 -14.12 -7.15
CA ALA A 152 -1.80 -12.96 -6.38
C ALA A 152 -2.75 -11.77 -6.59
N GLN A 153 -3.17 -11.54 -7.84
CA GLN A 153 -4.14 -10.50 -8.18
C GLN A 153 -5.48 -10.76 -7.49
N ILE A 154 -6.05 -11.96 -7.64
CA ILE A 154 -7.36 -12.31 -7.06
C ILE A 154 -7.35 -12.19 -5.54
N ILE A 155 -6.36 -12.77 -4.85
CA ILE A 155 -6.32 -12.74 -3.38
C ILE A 155 -6.06 -11.31 -2.85
N SER A 156 -5.30 -10.49 -3.57
CA SER A 156 -5.12 -9.07 -3.20
C SER A 156 -6.46 -8.32 -3.19
N TRP A 157 -7.30 -8.52 -4.22
CA TRP A 157 -8.64 -7.93 -4.28
C TRP A 157 -9.62 -8.54 -3.28
N ALA A 158 -9.53 -9.85 -3.06
CA ALA A 158 -10.37 -10.56 -2.08
C ALA A 158 -10.14 -10.06 -0.64
N ILE A 159 -8.99 -9.46 -0.37
CA ILE A 159 -8.69 -8.80 0.91
C ILE A 159 -9.06 -7.31 0.87
N CYS A 160 -8.59 -6.58 -0.15
CA CYS A 160 -8.83 -5.14 -0.27
C CYS A 160 -10.31 -4.78 -0.30
N GLY A 161 -11.10 -5.46 -1.14
CA GLY A 161 -12.50 -5.12 -1.37
C GLY A 161 -13.33 -5.15 -0.08
N PRO A 162 -13.38 -6.29 0.64
CA PRO A 162 -14.09 -6.38 1.91
C PRO A 162 -13.55 -5.42 2.97
N ALA A 163 -12.23 -5.20 3.04
CA ALA A 163 -11.64 -4.30 4.04
C ALA A 163 -12.06 -2.83 3.81
N VAL A 164 -12.06 -2.38 2.56
CA VAL A 164 -12.54 -1.04 2.15
C VAL A 164 -14.06 -0.91 2.34
N GLN A 165 -14.83 -1.92 1.94
CA GLN A 165 -16.28 -1.88 2.10
C GLN A 165 -16.68 -1.86 3.57
N TRP A 166 -16.03 -2.69 4.40
CA TRP A 166 -16.27 -2.74 5.83
C TRP A 166 -15.90 -1.41 6.51
N SER A 167 -14.80 -0.77 6.11
CA SER A 167 -14.37 0.49 6.72
C SER A 167 -15.34 1.64 6.43
N ARG A 168 -16.01 1.63 5.27
CA ARG A 168 -17.05 2.60 4.85
C ARG A 168 -18.45 2.32 5.42
N GLY A 169 -18.71 1.08 5.83
CA GLY A 169 -20.02 0.63 6.30
C GLY A 169 -20.32 0.95 7.77
N ASP A 170 -21.45 0.44 8.26
CA ASP A 170 -21.89 0.60 9.65
C ASP A 170 -21.08 -0.20 10.69
N ARG A 171 -20.15 -1.05 10.21
CA ARG A 171 -19.28 -1.92 11.02
C ARG A 171 -20.05 -2.77 12.04
N SER A 172 -21.25 -3.22 11.68
CA SER A 172 -22.07 -4.15 12.47
C SER A 172 -21.35 -5.47 12.79
N VAL A 173 -20.41 -5.88 11.94
CA VAL A 173 -19.52 -7.03 12.13
C VAL A 173 -18.16 -6.54 12.63
N SER A 174 -17.57 -7.21 13.63
CA SER A 174 -16.24 -6.85 14.12
C SER A 174 -15.14 -7.07 13.07
N ALA A 175 -14.05 -6.28 13.14
CA ALA A 175 -12.87 -6.46 12.27
C ALA A 175 -12.37 -7.91 12.29
N LYS A 176 -12.23 -8.48 13.49
CA LYS A 176 -11.80 -9.87 13.70
C LYS A 176 -12.70 -10.89 13.02
N GLU A 177 -14.01 -10.71 13.10
CA GLU A 177 -14.95 -11.61 12.44
C GLU A 177 -14.86 -11.48 10.91
N MET A 178 -14.71 -10.26 10.40
CA MET A 178 -14.52 -10.06 8.96
C MET A 178 -13.21 -10.67 8.47
N THR A 179 -12.11 -10.55 9.23
CA THR A 179 -10.85 -11.24 8.95
C THR A 179 -11.07 -12.73 8.76
N GLN A 180 -11.79 -13.39 9.68
CA GLN A 180 -12.02 -14.83 9.59
C GLN A 180 -12.80 -15.22 8.33
N ARG A 181 -13.78 -14.41 7.92
CA ARG A 181 -14.56 -14.63 6.68
C ARG A 181 -13.67 -14.48 5.45
N VAL A 182 -12.89 -13.40 5.37
CA VAL A 182 -11.97 -13.13 4.26
C VAL A 182 -10.88 -14.20 4.17
N LEU A 183 -10.29 -14.60 5.30
CA LEU A 183 -9.23 -15.59 5.37
C LEU A 183 -9.66 -16.93 4.75
N ARG A 184 -10.89 -17.39 4.98
CA ARG A 184 -11.41 -18.63 4.39
C ARG A 184 -11.46 -18.57 2.86
N VAL A 185 -11.89 -17.44 2.31
CA VAL A 185 -11.96 -17.22 0.85
C VAL A 185 -10.56 -17.13 0.26
N VAL A 186 -9.64 -16.41 0.92
CA VAL A 186 -8.25 -16.30 0.49
C VAL A 186 -7.56 -17.66 0.46
N ILE A 187 -7.74 -18.49 1.49
CA ILE A 187 -7.17 -19.85 1.53
C ILE A 187 -7.70 -20.69 0.38
N ALA A 188 -9.01 -20.64 0.11
CA ALA A 188 -9.60 -21.34 -1.05
C ALA A 188 -9.01 -20.85 -2.38
N GLY A 189 -8.76 -19.54 -2.50
CA GLY A 189 -8.12 -18.92 -3.67
C GLY A 189 -6.66 -19.34 -3.90
N LEU A 190 -5.97 -19.87 -2.87
CA LEU A 190 -4.61 -20.39 -2.99
C LEU A 190 -4.54 -21.83 -3.52
N SER A 191 -5.66 -22.55 -3.54
CA SER A 191 -5.74 -23.95 -3.99
C SER A 191 -5.16 -24.24 -5.39
N PRO A 192 -5.16 -23.32 -6.37
CA PRO A 192 -4.57 -23.61 -7.68
C PRO A 192 -3.03 -23.66 -7.67
N ILE A 193 -2.39 -23.13 -6.64
CA ILE A 193 -0.92 -23.05 -6.52
C ILE A 193 -0.41 -23.94 -5.39
N ILE A 194 -1.20 -24.06 -4.32
CA ILE A 194 -0.84 -24.79 -3.12
C ILE A 194 -1.82 -25.96 -3.01
N THR A 195 -1.29 -27.18 -3.07
CA THR A 195 -2.05 -28.36 -2.69
C THR A 195 -2.33 -28.27 -1.19
N VAL A 196 -3.52 -27.79 -0.84
CA VAL A 196 -4.03 -27.88 0.53
C VAL A 196 -4.40 -29.35 0.76
N THR A 197 -3.42 -30.16 1.16
CA THR A 197 -3.68 -31.49 1.76
C THR A 197 -4.05 -31.33 3.22
#